data_AF-A0A815BDN2-F1
#
_entry.id   AF-A0A815BDN2-F1
#
_cell.length_a   1.000
_cell.length_b   1.000
_cell.length_c   1.000
_cell.angle_alpha   90.00
_cell.angle_beta   90.00
_cell.angle_gamma   90.00
#
_symmetry.space_group_name_H-M   'P 1'
#
loop_
_entity.id
_entity.type
_entity.pdbx_description
1 polymer ?
#
loop_
_entity_poly.entity_id
_entity_poly.type
_entity_poly.pdbx_seq_one_letter_code
_entity_poly.pdbx_strand_id
1 'polypeptide(L)'
;MYKVFTVILLLFIGVSSATRSFNTPSNNLQRLTSDHRDKNVGFDICSTCIDEAVTVLNVLLQAILDEGIYATCGDLCGIVANKTSPFLGKVCDIACDAAGALEFIHLIVKADLDPIWYCEMAKMCEINDHGDAKFTNFGVYPNTGPQGTQFEIDCSFKSLNGTGTSMLRFIMADSHNQTSDNDFLIDAKKPGTYTEKIGLITASAWNCDPVKGLCDDFPIGTYNVTVQFCNGECGSHHPHSSTYDIGKAQFTVTKKK
;
A
#
# COMPACT_ATOMS: atom_id res chain seq x y z
N MET A 1 -8.96 4.64 23.19
CA MET A 1 -8.62 5.11 21.83
C MET A 1 -7.64 6.28 21.82
N TYR A 2 -7.86 7.42 22.49
CA TYR A 2 -6.94 8.57 22.38
C TYR A 2 -5.50 8.31 22.85
N LYS A 3 -5.29 7.62 23.99
CA LYS A 3 -3.94 7.22 24.47
C LYS A 3 -3.24 6.24 23.51
N VAL A 4 -4.01 5.35 22.89
CA VAL A 4 -3.55 4.33 21.93
C VAL A 4 -3.13 4.97 20.62
N PHE A 5 -3.89 5.96 20.16
CA PHE A 5 -3.54 6.75 19.00
C PHE A 5 -2.24 7.53 19.22
N THR A 6 -2.04 8.12 20.41
CA THR A 6 -0.77 8.79 20.74
C THR A 6 0.42 7.81 20.71
N VAL A 7 0.21 6.59 21.18
CA VAL A 7 1.22 5.51 21.22
C VAL A 7 1.64 5.06 19.81
N ILE A 8 0.68 4.83 18.91
CA ILE A 8 0.96 4.45 17.52
C ILE A 8 1.48 5.65 16.71
N LEU A 9 0.97 6.86 16.96
CA LEU A 9 1.49 8.07 16.33
C LEU A 9 2.94 8.34 16.74
N LEU A 10 3.33 8.04 17.98
CA LEU A 10 4.72 8.16 18.43
C LEU A 10 5.65 7.23 17.65
N LEU A 11 5.22 5.99 17.34
CA LEU A 11 5.92 5.05 16.44
C LEU A 11 6.24 5.66 15.08
N PHE A 12 5.35 6.50 14.55
CA PHE A 12 5.48 7.07 13.20
C PHE A 12 6.02 8.51 13.16
N ILE A 13 5.95 9.29 14.24
CA ILE A 13 6.58 10.64 14.32
C ILE A 13 8.11 10.55 14.38
N GLY A 14 8.66 9.39 14.72
CA GLY A 14 10.09 9.14 14.85
C GLY A 14 10.93 9.28 13.57
N VAL A 15 10.31 9.50 12.41
CA VAL A 15 10.99 9.56 11.12
C VAL A 15 11.62 10.94 10.93
N SER A 16 12.81 11.15 11.50
CA SER A 16 13.65 12.29 11.19
C SER A 16 15.12 11.87 11.20
N SER A 17 15.64 11.55 10.02
CA SER A 17 17.07 11.46 9.69
C SER A 17 17.81 10.19 10.13
N ALA A 18 17.64 9.10 9.38
CA ALA A 18 18.71 8.12 9.14
C ALA A 18 18.35 7.24 7.93
N THR A 19 18.82 7.61 6.73
CA THR A 19 18.63 6.80 5.53
C THR A 19 19.44 5.51 5.63
N ARG A 20 18.77 4.36 5.63
CA ARG A 20 19.33 3.09 5.15
C ARG A 20 18.31 2.44 4.23
N SER A 21 18.76 2.08 3.04
CA SER A 21 17.98 1.26 2.11
C SER A 21 17.92 -0.16 2.70
N PHE A 22 16.71 -0.62 3.01
CA PHE A 22 16.45 -1.97 3.49
C PHE A 22 15.68 -2.74 2.41
N ASN A 23 16.13 -3.95 2.12
CA ASN A 23 15.38 -4.93 1.35
C ASN A 23 14.56 -5.76 2.34
N THR A 24 13.26 -5.52 2.39
CA THR A 24 12.30 -6.25 3.26
C THR A 24 11.27 -6.96 2.37
N PRO A 25 10.72 -8.13 2.76
CA PRO A 25 9.66 -8.79 1.99
C PRO A 25 8.41 -7.91 1.94
N SER A 26 7.95 -7.64 0.72
CA SER A 26 6.88 -6.73 0.32
C SER A 26 5.50 -7.16 0.84
N ASN A 27 4.82 -6.30 1.60
CA ASN A 27 3.38 -6.14 1.44
C ASN A 27 3.15 -5.24 0.22
N ASN A 28 2.16 -5.60 -0.61
CA ASN A 28 1.96 -5.16 -2.00
C ASN A 28 1.56 -3.68 -2.19
N LEU A 29 2.02 -2.75 -1.36
CA LEU A 29 1.89 -1.33 -1.66
C LEU A 29 3.02 -0.92 -2.62
N GLN A 30 2.72 -0.93 -3.91
CA GLN A 30 3.64 -0.50 -4.94
C GLN A 30 3.44 0.99 -5.22
N ARG A 31 4.50 1.73 -5.46
CA ARG A 31 4.35 3.11 -5.90
C ARG A 31 4.15 3.11 -7.41
N LEU A 32 3.07 3.72 -7.91
CA LEU A 32 3.02 4.06 -9.32
C LEU A 32 4.04 5.14 -9.55
N THR A 33 5.23 4.75 -9.98
CA THR A 33 6.23 5.67 -10.48
C THR A 33 5.65 6.30 -11.74
N SER A 34 4.95 7.41 -11.57
CA SER A 34 4.65 8.31 -12.69
C SER A 34 6.00 8.64 -13.30
N ASP A 35 6.22 8.28 -14.58
CA ASP A 35 7.37 8.70 -15.38
C ASP A 35 7.28 10.20 -15.68
N HIS A 36 7.18 10.99 -14.62
CA HIS A 36 7.40 12.41 -14.64
C HIS A 36 8.74 12.68 -14.00
N ARG A 37 9.70 12.94 -14.89
CA ARG A 37 10.93 13.68 -14.63
C ARG A 37 10.61 15.03 -13.98
N ASP A 38 10.24 15.04 -12.71
CA ASP A 38 10.53 16.18 -11.85
C ASP A 38 11.84 15.89 -11.14
N LYS A 39 12.92 16.41 -11.73
CA LYS A 39 14.24 16.50 -11.11
C LYS A 39 14.24 17.54 -9.99
N ASN A 40 13.29 17.45 -9.06
CA ASN A 40 13.44 18.05 -7.76
C ASN A 40 13.91 16.93 -6.84
N VAL A 41 15.18 17.00 -6.45
CA VAL A 41 15.75 16.19 -5.35
C VAL A 41 15.18 16.75 -4.03
N GLY A 42 13.86 16.78 -3.94
CA GLY A 42 13.08 17.13 -2.77
C GLY A 42 12.68 15.83 -2.10
N PHE A 43 13.02 15.70 -0.82
CA PHE A 43 12.64 14.56 -0.02
C PHE A 43 11.11 14.49 0.10
N ASP A 44 10.51 13.41 -0.38
CA ASP A 44 9.08 13.17 -0.24
C ASP A 44 8.79 12.60 1.15
N ILE A 45 8.40 13.49 2.06
CA ILE A 45 8.12 13.18 3.46
C ILE A 45 6.94 12.21 3.57
N CYS A 46 5.91 12.35 2.72
CA CYS A 46 4.70 11.53 2.78
C CYS A 46 5.02 10.08 2.42
N SER A 47 5.64 9.85 1.26
CA SER A 47 6.02 8.50 0.86
C SER A 47 6.97 7.85 1.83
N THR A 48 7.98 8.59 2.31
CA THR A 48 8.93 8.02 3.26
C THR A 48 8.23 7.62 4.56
N CYS A 49 7.30 8.43 5.03
CA CYS A 49 6.49 8.07 6.20
C CYS A 49 5.70 6.78 5.96
N ILE A 50 5.03 6.66 4.82
CA ILE A 50 4.21 5.49 4.48
C ILE A 50 5.07 4.24 4.34
N ASP A 51 6.20 4.32 3.63
CA ASP A 51 7.10 3.19 3.39
C ASP A 51 7.70 2.66 4.71
N GLU A 52 8.12 3.56 5.60
CA GLU A 52 8.60 3.22 6.94
C GLU A 52 7.47 2.65 7.80
N ALA A 53 6.27 3.22 7.72
CA ALA A 53 5.13 2.74 8.48
C ALA A 53 4.74 1.32 8.08
N VAL A 54 4.63 1.05 6.77
CA VAL A 54 4.41 -0.30 6.22
C VAL A 54 5.51 -1.25 6.68
N THR A 55 6.77 -0.83 6.62
CA THR A 55 7.91 -1.67 7.03
C THR A 55 7.82 -2.08 8.49
N VAL A 56 7.56 -1.13 9.39
CA VAL A 56 7.42 -1.40 10.83
C VAL A 56 6.24 -2.32 11.11
N LEU A 57 5.09 -2.07 10.48
CA LEU A 57 3.91 -2.92 10.63
C LEU A 57 4.16 -4.35 10.15
N ASN A 58 4.83 -4.52 9.01
CA ASN A 58 5.16 -5.85 8.49
C ASN A 58 6.08 -6.61 9.43
N VAL A 59 7.10 -5.94 9.97
CA VAL A 59 8.01 -6.53 10.94
C VAL A 59 7.27 -6.98 12.20
N LEU A 60 6.37 -6.14 12.71
CA LEU A 60 5.56 -6.45 13.90
C LEU A 60 4.61 -7.61 13.62
N LEU A 61 3.87 -7.59 12.51
CA LEU A 61 2.94 -8.65 12.14
C LEU A 61 3.66 -9.98 11.92
N GLN A 62 4.78 -9.99 11.20
CA GLN A 62 5.60 -11.20 11.03
C GLN A 62 6.12 -11.71 12.37
N ALA A 63 6.63 -10.84 13.24
CA ALA A 63 7.10 -11.24 14.56
C ALA A 63 5.99 -11.92 15.39
N ILE A 64 4.77 -11.37 15.35
CA ILE A 64 3.61 -11.90 16.08
C ILE A 64 3.13 -13.24 15.48
N LEU A 65 3.18 -13.39 14.15
CA LEU A 65 2.74 -14.60 13.45
C LEU A 65 3.71 -15.77 13.60
N ASP A 66 5.03 -15.51 13.57
CA ASP A 66 6.06 -16.55 13.57
C ASP A 66 6.33 -17.14 14.97
N GLU A 67 6.41 -16.28 15.99
CA GLU A 67 6.81 -16.70 17.35
C GLU A 67 5.65 -16.70 18.35
N GLY A 68 4.47 -16.26 17.92
CA GLY A 68 3.29 -16.12 18.77
C GLY A 68 3.32 -14.88 19.65
N ILE A 69 2.55 -14.91 20.74
CA ILE A 69 2.40 -13.76 21.65
C ILE A 69 3.64 -13.64 22.54
N TYR A 70 4.42 -12.57 22.37
CA TYR A 70 5.53 -12.24 23.26
C TYR A 70 5.06 -11.88 24.66
N ALA A 71 5.82 -12.32 25.67
CA ALA A 71 5.52 -12.06 27.07
C ALA A 71 5.84 -10.61 27.48
N THR A 72 6.78 -9.94 26.79
CA THR A 72 7.22 -8.58 27.13
C THR A 72 7.34 -7.68 25.90
N CYS A 73 7.24 -6.37 26.13
CA CYS A 73 7.43 -5.35 25.09
C CYS A 73 8.86 -5.31 24.56
N GLY A 74 9.85 -5.50 25.44
CA GLY A 74 11.25 -5.53 25.05
C GLY A 74 11.57 -6.65 24.06
N ASP A 75 10.95 -7.83 24.19
CA ASP A 75 11.15 -8.94 23.26
C ASP A 75 10.58 -8.61 21.87
N LEU A 76 9.34 -8.14 21.82
CA LEU A 76 8.66 -7.77 20.57
C LEU A 76 9.36 -6.60 19.87
N CYS A 77 9.66 -5.54 20.62
CA CYS A 77 10.25 -4.32 20.09
C CYS A 77 11.76 -4.44 19.85
N GLY A 78 12.43 -5.43 20.46
CA GLY A 78 13.78 -5.85 20.11
C GLY A 78 13.88 -6.38 18.68
N ILE A 79 12.82 -7.04 18.18
CA ILE A 79 12.77 -7.49 16.78
C ILE A 79 12.66 -6.31 15.84
N VAL A 80 11.82 -5.31 16.17
CA VAL A 80 11.75 -4.05 15.43
C VAL A 80 13.13 -3.37 15.41
N ALA A 81 13.79 -3.27 16.58
CA ALA A 81 15.13 -2.69 16.69
C ALA A 81 16.14 -3.34 15.73
N ASN A 82 16.08 -4.67 15.62
CA ASN A 82 17.01 -5.48 14.84
C ASN A 82 16.70 -5.47 13.34
N LYS A 83 15.41 -5.54 12.97
CA LYS A 83 14.96 -5.62 11.56
C LYS A 83 14.80 -4.24 10.90
N THR A 84 14.60 -3.17 11.66
CA THR A 84 14.45 -1.80 11.12
C THR A 84 15.55 -0.87 11.66
N SER A 85 15.35 -0.26 12.84
CA SER A 85 16.34 0.58 13.50
C SER A 85 16.22 0.56 15.02
N PRO A 86 17.33 0.69 15.76
CA PRO A 86 17.31 0.75 17.22
C PRO A 86 16.42 1.87 17.77
N PHE A 87 16.32 2.97 17.04
CA PHE A 87 15.47 4.08 17.41
C PHE A 87 13.98 3.70 17.32
N LEU A 88 13.53 3.11 16.21
CA LEU A 88 12.16 2.62 16.05
C LEU A 88 11.83 1.52 17.07
N GLY A 89 12.80 0.65 17.37
CA GLY A 89 12.67 -0.35 18.43
C GLY A 89 12.42 0.28 19.81
N LYS A 90 13.14 1.36 20.15
CA LYS A 90 12.92 2.07 21.42
C LYS A 90 11.56 2.78 21.47
N VAL A 91 11.14 3.36 20.35
CA VAL A 91 9.81 3.99 20.27
C VAL A 91 8.72 2.93 20.40
N CYS A 92 8.89 1.78 19.76
CA CYS A 92 8.03 0.61 19.94
C CYS A 92 7.98 0.19 21.41
N ASP A 93 9.11 0.09 22.09
CA ASP A 93 9.18 -0.36 23.47
C ASP A 93 8.41 0.57 24.40
N ILE A 94 8.60 1.89 24.26
CA ILE A 94 7.84 2.92 25.00
C ILE A 94 6.34 2.83 24.69
N ALA A 95 6.00 2.68 23.41
CA ALA A 95 4.62 2.57 22.94
C ALA A 95 3.93 1.33 23.54
N CYS A 96 4.61 0.19 23.48
CA CYS A 96 4.14 -1.07 24.00
C CYS A 96 4.04 -1.04 25.52
N ASP A 97 5.04 -0.53 26.25
CA ASP A 97 5.01 -0.44 27.71
C ASP A 97 3.86 0.44 28.22
N ALA A 98 3.55 1.51 27.49
CA ALA A 98 2.42 2.39 27.81
C ALA A 98 1.06 1.71 27.63
N ALA A 99 0.94 0.77 26.68
CA ALA A 99 -0.28 0.02 26.41
C ALA A 99 -0.37 -1.29 27.21
N GLY A 100 0.76 -1.90 27.52
CA GLY A 100 0.90 -3.30 27.96
C GLY A 100 1.05 -4.25 26.76
N ALA A 101 1.98 -5.20 26.85
CA ALA A 101 2.36 -6.08 25.73
C ALA A 101 1.18 -6.81 25.06
N LEU A 102 0.29 -7.41 25.85
CA LEU A 102 -0.89 -8.12 25.32
C LEU A 102 -1.87 -7.20 24.60
N GLU A 103 -2.14 -6.03 25.17
CA GLU A 103 -3.03 -5.04 24.56
C GLU A 103 -2.41 -4.46 23.29
N PHE A 104 -1.09 -4.19 23.30
CA PHE A 104 -0.37 -3.71 22.14
C PHE A 104 -0.42 -4.70 20.97
N ILE A 105 -0.20 -6.00 21.23
CA ILE A 105 -0.32 -7.06 20.22
C ILE A 105 -1.76 -7.16 19.71
N HIS A 106 -2.75 -7.16 20.61
CA HIS A 106 -4.16 -7.22 20.22
C HIS A 106 -4.53 -6.01 19.36
N LEU A 107 -4.04 -4.82 19.70
CA LEU A 107 -4.23 -3.62 18.90
C LEU A 107 -3.59 -3.75 17.51
N ILE A 108 -2.36 -4.24 17.39
CA ILE A 108 -1.74 -4.45 16.07
C ILE A 108 -2.54 -5.45 15.23
N VAL A 109 -3.03 -6.52 15.84
CA VAL A 109 -3.72 -7.59 15.10
C VAL A 109 -5.15 -7.24 14.73
N LYS A 110 -5.84 -6.39 15.50
CA LYS A 110 -7.27 -6.07 15.29
C LYS A 110 -7.56 -4.63 14.90
N ALA A 111 -6.59 -3.72 15.03
CA ALA A 111 -6.79 -2.37 14.57
C ALA A 111 -6.74 -2.32 13.04
N ASP A 112 -7.54 -1.41 12.50
CA ASP A 112 -7.37 -0.92 11.14
C ASP A 112 -6.05 -0.14 11.09
N LEU A 113 -4.96 -0.79 10.69
CA LEU A 113 -3.64 -0.19 10.69
C LEU A 113 -3.38 0.47 9.34
N ASP A 114 -3.82 1.72 9.20
CA ASP A 114 -3.71 2.50 7.96
C ASP A 114 -2.46 3.40 7.96
N PRO A 115 -1.40 3.04 7.22
CA PRO A 115 -0.17 3.82 7.15
C PRO A 115 -0.38 5.21 6.57
N ILE A 116 -1.30 5.37 5.61
CA ILE A 116 -1.60 6.66 4.99
C ILE A 116 -2.20 7.58 6.04
N TRP A 117 -3.21 7.10 6.77
CA TRP A 117 -3.85 7.87 7.83
C TRP A 117 -2.88 8.26 8.95
N TYR A 118 -1.99 7.36 9.39
CA TYR A 118 -0.99 7.72 10.39
C TYR A 118 -0.09 8.86 9.92
N CYS A 119 0.33 8.84 8.65
CA CYS A 119 1.14 9.89 8.06
C CYS A 119 0.38 11.20 7.83
N GLU A 120 -0.92 11.13 7.53
CA GLU A 120 -1.82 12.29 7.49
C GLU A 120 -1.94 12.96 8.87
N MET A 121 -2.13 12.16 9.92
CA MET A 121 -2.22 12.65 11.30
C MET A 121 -0.92 13.24 11.81
N ALA A 122 0.22 12.71 11.35
CA ALA A 122 1.54 13.28 11.58
C ALA A 122 1.80 14.55 10.72
N LYS A 123 0.85 14.95 9.86
CA LYS A 123 0.96 16.06 8.91
C LYS A 123 2.10 15.88 7.90
N MET A 124 2.47 14.63 7.65
CA MET A 124 3.48 14.24 6.65
C MET A 124 2.84 14.02 5.28
N CYS A 125 1.55 13.70 5.24
CA CYS A 125 0.76 13.52 4.02
C CYS A 125 -0.35 14.58 3.90
N GLU A 126 -0.74 14.89 2.66
CA GLU A 126 -1.80 15.86 2.37
C GLU A 126 -3.19 15.25 2.55
N ILE A 127 -4.00 15.90 3.37
CA ILE A 127 -5.42 15.56 3.57
C ILE A 127 -6.25 16.45 2.64
N ASN A 128 -7.18 15.85 1.90
CA ASN A 128 -8.20 16.58 1.15
C ASN A 128 -9.59 15.93 1.33
N ASP A 129 -10.34 16.37 2.35
CA ASP A 129 -11.70 15.88 2.64
C ASP A 129 -12.75 16.25 1.58
N HIS A 130 -12.40 17.14 0.65
CA HIS A 130 -13.25 17.57 -0.45
C HIS A 130 -12.72 17.10 -1.81
N GLY A 131 -11.70 16.24 -1.78
CA GLY A 131 -11.12 15.65 -2.97
C GLY A 131 -12.12 14.80 -3.72
N ASP A 132 -11.85 14.60 -5.00
CA ASP A 132 -12.62 13.73 -5.86
C ASP A 132 -11.73 13.12 -6.94
N ALA A 133 -12.09 11.93 -7.37
CA ALA A 133 -11.54 11.33 -8.57
C ALA A 133 -12.63 10.50 -9.25
N LYS A 134 -12.70 10.56 -10.57
CA LYS A 134 -13.62 9.76 -11.36
C LYS A 134 -12.91 9.16 -12.54
N PHE A 135 -13.04 7.85 -12.73
CA PHE A 135 -12.48 7.18 -13.89
C PHE A 135 -13.15 7.71 -15.16
N THR A 136 -12.32 8.15 -16.10
CA THR A 136 -12.73 8.51 -17.46
C THR A 136 -12.46 7.37 -18.44
N ASN A 137 -11.44 6.54 -18.15
CA ASN A 137 -11.18 5.30 -18.83
C ASN A 137 -10.65 4.26 -17.84
N PHE A 138 -11.12 3.02 -17.97
CA PHE A 138 -10.53 1.88 -17.29
C PHE A 138 -10.61 0.65 -18.19
N GLY A 139 -9.45 0.08 -18.54
CA GLY A 139 -9.39 -1.05 -19.45
C GLY A 139 -8.07 -1.81 -19.36
N VAL A 140 -8.05 -3.02 -19.92
CA VAL A 140 -6.85 -3.86 -20.02
C VAL A 140 -6.56 -4.15 -21.50
N TYR A 141 -5.34 -3.89 -21.93
CA TYR A 141 -4.92 -3.94 -23.33
C TYR A 141 -3.63 -4.75 -23.53
N PRO A 142 -3.60 -5.74 -24.44
CA PRO A 142 -4.76 -6.30 -25.14
C PRO A 142 -5.73 -6.96 -24.16
N ASN A 143 -7.03 -7.06 -24.47
CA ASN A 143 -7.98 -7.75 -23.58
C ASN A 143 -7.91 -9.28 -23.69
N THR A 144 -7.05 -9.82 -24.56
CA THR A 144 -6.80 -11.26 -24.70
C THR A 144 -5.37 -11.52 -25.15
N GLY A 145 -4.72 -12.55 -24.61
CA GLY A 145 -3.37 -12.94 -25.01
C GLY A 145 -2.98 -14.32 -24.48
N PRO A 146 -2.00 -15.02 -25.10
CA PRO A 146 -1.45 -16.24 -24.52
C PRO A 146 -0.70 -15.97 -23.21
N GLN A 147 -0.51 -17.00 -22.38
CA GLN A 147 0.36 -16.90 -21.20
C GLN A 147 1.75 -16.35 -21.57
N GLY A 148 2.27 -15.44 -20.75
CA GLY A 148 3.45 -14.61 -21.03
C GLY A 148 3.18 -13.34 -21.84
N THR A 149 1.93 -12.99 -22.13
CA THR A 149 1.58 -11.69 -22.72
C THR A 149 1.79 -10.59 -21.69
N GLN A 150 2.30 -9.45 -22.15
CA GLN A 150 2.31 -8.22 -21.39
C GLN A 150 1.00 -7.48 -21.66
N PHE A 151 0.18 -7.40 -20.62
CA PHE A 151 -1.03 -6.60 -20.57
C PHE A 151 -0.69 -5.22 -19.99
N GLU A 152 -1.45 -4.21 -20.38
CA GLU A 152 -1.40 -2.86 -19.82
C GLU A 152 -2.77 -2.52 -19.28
N ILE A 153 -2.84 -2.17 -18.00
CA ILE A 153 -4.03 -1.63 -17.38
C ILE A 153 -3.97 -0.11 -17.55
N ASP A 154 -4.90 0.46 -18.32
CA ASP A 154 -5.07 1.90 -18.49
C ASP A 154 -6.08 2.40 -17.47
N CYS A 155 -5.62 3.27 -16.58
CA CYS A 155 -6.40 3.96 -15.57
C CYS A 155 -6.33 5.46 -15.82
N SER A 156 -7.29 6.00 -16.57
CA SER A 156 -7.42 7.44 -16.75
C SER A 156 -8.54 7.98 -15.88
N PHE A 157 -8.28 9.07 -15.18
CA PHE A 157 -9.23 9.68 -14.26
C PHE A 157 -9.19 11.21 -14.32
N LYS A 158 -10.27 11.82 -13.85
CA LYS A 158 -10.40 13.26 -13.69
C LYS A 158 -10.75 13.61 -12.25
N SER A 159 -10.14 14.67 -11.76
CA SER A 159 -10.42 15.28 -10.46
C SER A 159 -10.79 16.76 -10.65
N LEU A 160 -11.85 17.22 -9.99
CA LEU A 160 -12.31 18.62 -10.04
C LEU A 160 -11.78 19.43 -8.84
N ASN A 161 -11.58 18.80 -7.70
CA ASN A 161 -11.17 19.39 -6.43
C ASN A 161 -9.77 18.95 -5.98
N GLY A 162 -9.07 18.17 -6.81
CA GLY A 162 -7.83 17.49 -6.44
C GLY A 162 -8.08 16.23 -5.63
N THR A 163 -7.01 15.56 -5.22
CA THR A 163 -7.03 14.38 -4.35
C THR A 163 -6.14 14.63 -3.14
N GLY A 164 -6.41 13.94 -2.02
CA GLY A 164 -5.43 13.78 -0.95
C GLY A 164 -4.41 12.70 -1.31
N THR A 165 -3.56 12.32 -0.35
CA THR A 165 -2.79 11.08 -0.48
C THR A 165 -3.77 9.91 -0.64
N SER A 166 -3.61 9.14 -1.70
CA SER A 166 -4.64 8.23 -2.20
C SER A 166 -4.09 6.85 -2.52
N MET A 167 -4.98 5.87 -2.68
CA MET A 167 -4.64 4.51 -3.06
C MET A 167 -5.47 4.05 -4.26
N LEU A 168 -4.83 3.37 -5.23
CA LEU A 168 -5.51 2.52 -6.19
C LEU A 168 -5.38 1.06 -5.75
N ARG A 169 -6.50 0.43 -5.39
CA ARG A 169 -6.56 -1.01 -5.11
C ARG A 169 -7.06 -1.76 -6.32
N PHE A 170 -6.24 -2.63 -6.88
CA PHE A 170 -6.60 -3.54 -7.96
C PHE A 170 -6.96 -4.90 -7.39
N ILE A 171 -8.17 -5.35 -7.64
CA ILE A 171 -8.68 -6.66 -7.24
C ILE A 171 -8.91 -7.45 -8.51
N MET A 172 -8.17 -8.54 -8.68
CA MET A 172 -8.30 -9.46 -9.80
C MET A 172 -8.98 -10.73 -9.32
N ALA A 173 -10.05 -11.14 -9.99
CA ALA A 173 -10.74 -12.40 -9.72
C ALA A 173 -10.64 -13.32 -10.94
N ASP A 174 -10.14 -14.54 -10.75
CA ASP A 174 -10.07 -15.57 -11.79
C ASP A 174 -11.45 -16.21 -12.07
N SER A 175 -11.51 -17.15 -13.02
CA SER A 175 -12.74 -17.88 -13.35
C SER A 175 -13.24 -18.82 -12.25
N HIS A 176 -12.46 -19.02 -11.20
CA HIS A 176 -12.78 -19.81 -10.01
C HIS A 176 -13.11 -18.93 -8.79
N ASN A 177 -13.25 -17.61 -8.98
CA ASN A 177 -13.44 -16.61 -7.92
C ASN A 177 -12.30 -16.55 -6.89
N GLN A 178 -11.09 -17.01 -7.23
CA GLN A 178 -9.90 -16.72 -6.44
C GLN A 178 -9.49 -15.28 -6.72
N THR A 179 -9.25 -14.52 -5.65
CA THR A 179 -8.92 -13.11 -5.73
C THR A 179 -7.48 -12.85 -5.33
N SER A 180 -6.79 -12.00 -6.10
CA SER A 180 -5.56 -11.34 -5.68
C SER A 180 -5.72 -9.83 -5.74
N ASP A 181 -5.06 -9.13 -4.83
CA ASP A 181 -5.11 -7.69 -4.72
C ASP A 181 -3.72 -7.05 -4.68
N ASN A 182 -3.63 -5.87 -5.28
CA ASN A 182 -2.44 -5.04 -5.30
C ASN A 182 -2.81 -3.59 -5.05
N ASP A 183 -2.08 -2.94 -4.16
CA ASP A 183 -2.35 -1.57 -3.77
C ASP A 183 -1.28 -0.67 -4.35
N PHE A 184 -1.69 0.49 -4.84
CA PHE A 184 -0.77 1.49 -5.36
C PHE A 184 -0.96 2.84 -4.70
N LEU A 185 0.14 3.38 -4.15
CA LEU A 185 0.13 4.71 -3.58
C LEU A 185 0.12 5.77 -4.70
N ILE A 186 -0.80 6.72 -4.58
CA ILE A 186 -0.90 7.92 -5.42
C ILE A 186 -0.74 9.16 -4.55
N ASP A 187 0.28 9.96 -4.86
CA ASP A 187 0.48 11.25 -4.22
C ASP A 187 -0.69 12.19 -4.53
N ALA A 188 -0.95 13.12 -3.59
CA ALA A 188 -1.96 14.15 -3.77
C ALA A 188 -1.82 14.88 -5.11
N LYS A 189 -2.94 14.99 -5.84
CA LYS A 189 -3.01 15.64 -7.14
C LYS A 189 -3.83 16.91 -7.04
N LYS A 190 -3.44 17.92 -7.81
CA LYS A 190 -4.28 19.11 -8.04
C LYS A 190 -5.49 18.73 -8.94
N PRO A 191 -6.50 19.60 -9.05
CA PRO A 191 -7.54 19.43 -10.08
C PRO A 191 -6.94 19.23 -11.48
N GLY A 192 -7.43 18.23 -12.21
CA GLY A 192 -6.86 17.86 -13.51
C GLY A 192 -7.35 16.53 -14.07
N THR A 193 -6.80 16.14 -15.21
CA THR A 193 -6.98 14.82 -15.82
C THR A 193 -5.64 14.11 -15.84
N TYR A 194 -5.64 12.84 -15.48
CA TYR A 194 -4.45 12.03 -15.29
C TYR A 194 -4.64 10.68 -15.98
N THR A 195 -3.54 10.09 -16.43
CA THR A 195 -3.49 8.75 -17.02
C THR A 195 -2.36 7.99 -16.37
N GLU A 196 -2.71 6.90 -15.70
CA GLU A 196 -1.77 5.94 -15.12
C GLU A 196 -1.84 4.63 -15.92
N LYS A 197 -0.67 4.07 -16.23
CA LYS A 197 -0.55 2.82 -16.99
C LYS A 197 0.24 1.82 -16.17
N ILE A 198 -0.33 0.63 -15.96
CA ILE A 198 0.27 -0.41 -15.14
C ILE A 198 0.55 -1.63 -16.02
N GLY A 199 1.81 -2.05 -16.04
CA GLY A 199 2.21 -3.29 -16.68
C GLY A 199 1.74 -4.50 -15.88
N LEU A 200 1.15 -5.46 -16.56
CA LEU A 200 0.73 -6.76 -16.02
C LEU A 200 1.35 -7.86 -16.88
N ILE A 201 2.22 -8.68 -16.30
CA ILE A 201 2.93 -9.73 -17.05
C ILE A 201 2.38 -11.08 -16.62
N THR A 202 1.69 -11.78 -17.52
CA THR A 202 1.09 -13.09 -17.21
C THR A 202 2.06 -14.25 -17.42
N ALA A 203 3.34 -14.05 -17.14
CA ALA A 203 4.37 -15.08 -17.16
C ALA A 203 4.41 -15.82 -15.81
N SER A 204 5.11 -16.95 -15.72
CA SER A 204 5.22 -17.66 -14.43
C SER A 204 5.97 -16.78 -13.43
N ALA A 205 5.58 -16.80 -12.16
CA ALA A 205 6.21 -16.01 -11.11
C ALA A 205 7.74 -16.18 -11.05
N TRP A 206 8.29 -17.35 -11.45
CA TRP A 206 9.72 -17.63 -11.48
C TRP A 206 10.54 -16.84 -12.51
N ASN A 207 9.91 -16.23 -13.51
CA ASN A 207 10.60 -15.47 -14.56
C ASN A 207 10.10 -14.02 -14.72
N CYS A 208 9.30 -13.55 -13.76
CA CYS A 208 8.76 -12.20 -13.76
C CYS A 208 9.66 -11.27 -12.93
N ASP A 209 9.94 -10.09 -13.47
CA ASP A 209 10.68 -9.03 -12.79
C ASP A 209 9.64 -8.10 -12.13
N PRO A 210 9.52 -8.08 -10.80
CA PRO A 210 8.48 -7.30 -10.11
C PRO A 210 8.63 -5.79 -10.31
N VAL A 211 9.80 -5.31 -10.78
CA VAL A 211 9.99 -3.90 -11.15
C VAL A 211 9.29 -3.56 -12.46
N LYS A 212 8.95 -4.56 -13.29
CA LYS A 212 8.34 -4.37 -14.62
C LYS A 212 6.82 -4.56 -14.65
N GLY A 213 6.20 -4.93 -13.54
CA GLY A 213 4.75 -5.06 -13.43
C GLY A 213 4.29 -6.03 -12.35
N LEU A 214 2.97 -6.22 -12.31
CA LEU A 214 2.35 -7.21 -11.42
C LEU A 214 2.73 -8.63 -11.87
N CYS A 215 3.32 -9.39 -10.95
CA CYS A 215 3.74 -10.77 -11.14
C CYS A 215 2.85 -11.70 -10.31
N ASP A 216 2.04 -12.51 -10.99
CA ASP A 216 1.24 -13.56 -10.37
C ASP A 216 1.25 -14.78 -11.30
N ASP A 217 1.00 -15.98 -10.79
CA ASP A 217 0.74 -17.12 -11.66
C ASP A 217 -0.69 -16.96 -12.21
N PHE A 218 -0.81 -16.65 -13.50
CA PHE A 218 -2.12 -16.51 -14.17
C PHE A 218 -2.50 -17.80 -14.91
N PRO A 219 -3.32 -18.70 -14.31
CA PRO A 219 -4.00 -19.76 -15.03
C PRO A 219 -4.71 -19.27 -16.30
N ILE A 220 -4.90 -20.18 -17.25
CA ILE A 220 -5.73 -19.93 -18.42
C ILE A 220 -7.16 -19.65 -17.95
N GLY A 221 -7.73 -18.53 -18.39
CA GLY A 221 -9.06 -18.13 -17.96
C GLY A 221 -9.34 -16.66 -18.20
N THR A 222 -10.56 -16.27 -17.83
CA THR A 222 -11.03 -14.89 -17.88
C THR A 222 -10.92 -14.28 -16.48
N TYR A 223 -10.32 -13.10 -16.41
CA TYR A 223 -10.06 -12.37 -15.17
C TYR A 223 -10.91 -11.12 -15.13
N ASN A 224 -11.68 -10.95 -14.06
CA ASN A 224 -12.39 -9.72 -13.77
C ASN A 224 -11.48 -8.82 -12.94
N VAL A 225 -11.21 -7.61 -13.43
CA VAL A 225 -10.40 -6.62 -12.71
C VAL A 225 -11.33 -5.54 -12.19
N THR A 226 -11.28 -5.31 -10.88
CA THR A 226 -11.92 -4.17 -10.23
C THR A 226 -10.83 -3.25 -9.71
N VAL A 227 -10.90 -1.96 -10.01
CA VAL A 227 -10.03 -0.95 -9.40
C VAL A 227 -10.86 -0.07 -8.49
N GLN A 228 -10.39 0.17 -7.28
CA GLN A 228 -10.95 1.17 -6.36
C GLN A 228 -9.97 2.34 -6.27
N PHE A 229 -10.47 3.56 -6.45
CA PHE A 229 -9.70 4.76 -6.16
C PHE A 229 -10.19 5.32 -4.83
N CYS A 230 -9.30 5.39 -3.84
CA CYS A 230 -9.63 5.83 -2.48
C CYS A 230 -8.81 7.05 -2.07
N ASN A 231 -9.44 7.98 -1.35
CA ASN A 231 -8.75 8.91 -0.46
C ASN A 231 -8.26 8.11 0.75
N GLY A 232 -6.98 8.23 1.12
CA GLY A 232 -6.39 7.34 2.11
C GLY A 232 -6.26 5.90 1.62
N GLU A 233 -6.17 4.97 2.57
CA GLU A 233 -6.16 3.53 2.27
C GLU A 233 -7.55 3.00 1.90
N CYS A 234 -7.61 2.14 0.89
CA CYS A 234 -8.87 1.51 0.50
C CYS A 234 -9.39 0.59 1.63
N GLY A 235 -10.65 0.77 2.02
CA GLY A 235 -11.29 -0.01 3.09
C GLY A 235 -10.99 0.47 4.51
N SER A 236 -10.20 1.54 4.66
CA SER A 236 -9.95 2.19 5.95
C SER A 236 -11.21 2.81 6.52
N HIS A 237 -11.39 2.67 7.83
CA HIS A 237 -12.49 3.23 8.62
C HIS A 237 -12.09 4.51 9.35
N HIS A 238 -10.86 4.99 9.14
CA HIS A 238 -10.38 6.21 9.76
C HIS A 238 -10.99 7.46 9.11
N PRO A 239 -11.02 8.59 9.83
CA PRO A 239 -11.34 9.88 9.22
C PRO A 239 -10.44 10.16 8.01
N HIS A 240 -10.92 10.97 7.08
CA HIS A 240 -10.22 11.33 5.84
C HIS A 240 -10.15 10.21 4.78
N SER A 241 -10.49 8.96 5.13
CA SER A 241 -10.55 7.85 4.17
C SER A 241 -11.92 7.72 3.51
N SER A 242 -11.96 7.56 2.18
CA SER A 242 -13.19 7.30 1.42
C SER A 242 -12.92 6.74 0.04
N THR A 243 -13.85 6.00 -0.56
CA THR A 243 -13.74 5.60 -1.98
C THR A 243 -14.26 6.70 -2.89
N TYR A 244 -13.43 7.19 -3.80
CA TYR A 244 -13.79 8.13 -4.86
C TYR A 244 -14.59 7.48 -5.98
N ASP A 245 -14.08 6.39 -6.56
CA ASP A 245 -14.71 5.71 -7.70
C ASP A 245 -14.27 4.25 -7.83
N ILE A 246 -15.03 3.46 -8.59
CA ILE A 246 -14.77 2.04 -8.85
C ILE A 246 -14.84 1.77 -10.35
N GLY A 247 -13.72 1.33 -10.93
CA GLY A 247 -13.63 0.86 -12.32
C GLY A 247 -13.73 -0.66 -12.41
N LYS A 248 -14.28 -1.19 -13.51
CA LYS A 248 -14.30 -2.63 -13.82
C LYS A 248 -13.89 -2.91 -15.25
N ALA A 249 -13.05 -3.91 -15.44
CA ALA A 249 -12.55 -4.36 -16.74
C ALA A 249 -12.38 -5.89 -16.73
N GLN A 250 -12.08 -6.47 -17.88
CA GLN A 250 -11.87 -7.89 -18.02
C GLN A 250 -10.79 -8.16 -19.07
N PHE A 251 -9.98 -9.19 -18.82
CA PHE A 251 -9.05 -9.73 -19.83
C PHE A 251 -9.03 -11.26 -19.79
N THR A 252 -8.51 -11.90 -20.85
CA THR A 252 -8.44 -13.36 -20.96
C THR A 252 -7.01 -13.83 -21.26
N VAL A 253 -6.54 -14.77 -20.44
CA VAL A 253 -5.28 -15.49 -20.65
C VAL A 253 -5.58 -16.80 -21.36
N THR A 254 -4.89 -17.04 -22.46
CA THR A 254 -5.06 -18.22 -23.32
C THR A 254 -3.82 -19.11 -23.31
N LYS A 255 -3.95 -20.33 -23.81
CA LYS A 255 -2.82 -21.26 -23.91
C LYS A 255 -1.76 -20.72 -24.88
N LYS A 256 -0.48 -20.79 -24.49
CA LYS A 256 0.64 -20.56 -25.41
C LYS A 256 0.59 -21.59 -26.55
N LYS A 257 0.64 -21.13 -27.79
CA LYS A 257 0.71 -22.00 -28.97
C LYS A 257 2.08 -22.64 -29.07
#